data_AF-A0AAV2YYG1-F1
#
_entry.id   AF-A0AAV2YYG1-F1
#
_cell.length_a   1.000
_cell.length_b   1.000
_cell.length_c   1.000
_cell.angle_alpha   90.00
_cell.angle_beta   90.00
_cell.angle_gamma   90.00
#
_symmetry.space_group_name_H-M   'P 1'
#
loop_
_entity.id
_entity.type
_entity.pdbx_description
1 polymer ?
#
loop_
_entity_poly.entity_id
_entity_poly.type
_entity_poly.pdbx_seq_one_letter_code
_entity_poly.pdbx_strand_id
1 'polypeptide(L)'
;MPCVVYTFDCQHHDLSSPADANVFAFLDPSVLVTLNFANCSQLIVPQDIHNFPNLVGINVKHSVLVDWSVDAIVSQEYHPLMVFIIFSNVNLTGVPAAIAGPLPDLLQDIEFSHTNLSVIPDNLNEAWPGVGTLYIEYSGIRNVPESLMRMDLFDLSLIGNDLETIPALAQLPTSIGNVALDPNPLQRLPERFTNWLLSSLVWKVRVWWT
;
A
#
# COMPACT_ATOMS: atom_id res chain seq x y z
N MET A 1 7.28 26.46 -1.51
CA MET A 1 7.28 25.26 -0.66
C MET A 1 8.40 24.37 -1.16
N PRO A 2 9.35 23.94 -0.31
CA PRO A 2 10.36 22.99 -0.74
C PRO A 2 9.71 21.60 -0.88
N CYS A 3 9.93 20.97 -2.04
CA CYS A 3 9.44 19.63 -2.39
C CYS A 3 10.63 18.66 -2.39
N VAL A 4 11.29 18.49 -1.23
CA VAL A 4 12.47 17.62 -1.21
C VAL A 4 12.00 16.18 -1.21
N VAL A 5 12.44 15.46 -2.24
CA VAL A 5 12.34 14.01 -2.35
C VAL A 5 13.74 13.47 -2.12
N TYR A 6 13.90 12.61 -1.13
CA TYR A 6 15.17 11.94 -0.87
C TYR A 6 15.04 10.44 -1.15
N THR A 7 16.05 9.87 -1.79
CA THR A 7 16.14 8.43 -2.05
C THR A 7 17.37 7.88 -1.36
N PHE A 8 17.16 7.00 -0.38
CA PHE A 8 18.20 6.16 0.18
C PHE A 8 18.34 4.90 -0.67
N ASP A 9 19.35 4.88 -1.53
CA ASP A 9 19.67 3.74 -2.38
C ASP A 9 20.78 2.91 -1.72
N CYS A 10 20.40 1.78 -1.12
CA CYS A 10 21.32 0.91 -0.40
C CYS A 10 22.49 0.44 -1.27
N GLN A 11 22.24 0.12 -2.54
CA GLN A 11 23.27 -0.30 -3.48
C GLN A 11 24.25 0.84 -3.78
N HIS A 12 23.75 2.07 -3.92
CA HIS A 12 24.62 3.24 -4.13
C HIS A 12 25.53 3.54 -2.92
N HIS A 13 25.05 3.20 -1.73
CA HIS A 13 25.80 3.39 -0.48
C HIS A 13 26.66 2.18 -0.09
N ASP A 14 26.68 1.10 -0.89
CA ASP A 14 27.31 -0.18 -0.55
C ASP A 14 26.80 -0.76 0.80
N LEU A 15 25.52 -0.54 1.09
CA LEU A 15 24.82 -1.00 2.30
C LEU A 15 23.70 -1.97 1.94
N SER A 16 23.24 -2.75 2.92
CA SER A 16 22.05 -3.60 2.78
C SER A 16 20.77 -2.94 3.33
N SER A 17 20.94 -1.95 4.21
CA SER A 17 19.88 -1.23 4.92
C SER A 17 20.42 0.11 5.46
N PRO A 18 19.59 1.14 5.67
CA PRO A 18 19.91 2.30 6.51
C PRO A 18 20.01 1.88 7.98
N ALA A 19 21.11 1.24 8.38
CA ALA A 19 21.28 0.63 9.71
C ALA A 19 21.93 1.55 10.76
N ASP A 20 22.59 2.63 10.33
CA ASP A 20 23.30 3.52 11.24
C ASP A 20 22.34 4.52 11.90
N ALA A 21 22.46 4.68 13.22
CA ALA A 21 21.78 5.76 13.93
C ALA A 21 22.16 7.11 13.30
N ASN A 22 21.18 7.96 13.00
CA ASN A 22 21.37 9.26 12.33
C ASN A 22 21.71 9.18 10.83
N VAL A 23 21.38 8.08 10.14
CA VAL A 23 21.55 7.95 8.68
C VAL A 23 20.97 9.13 7.89
N PHE A 24 19.98 9.83 8.46
CA PHE A 24 19.34 11.00 7.86
C PHE A 24 19.68 12.34 8.52
N ALA A 25 20.67 12.44 9.41
CA ALA A 25 20.95 13.68 10.15
C ALA A 25 21.41 14.87 9.28
N PHE A 26 21.80 14.63 8.03
CA PHE A 26 22.14 15.69 7.09
C PHE A 26 20.90 16.29 6.40
N LEU A 27 19.74 15.66 6.51
CA LEU A 27 18.48 16.15 5.96
C LEU A 27 17.85 17.14 6.94
N ASP A 28 17.31 18.24 6.40
CA ASP A 28 16.48 19.15 7.17
C ASP A 28 15.09 18.50 7.40
N PRO A 29 14.70 18.23 8.66
CA PRO A 29 13.39 17.69 9.03
C PRO A 29 12.18 18.36 8.39
N SER A 30 12.27 19.68 8.19
CA SER A 30 11.12 20.52 7.82
C SER A 30 10.84 20.55 6.32
N VAL A 31 11.79 20.09 5.49
CA VAL A 31 11.69 20.21 4.03
C VAL A 31 11.47 18.88 3.32
N LEU A 32 11.71 17.75 4.00
CA LEU A 32 11.54 16.42 3.41
C LEU A 32 10.05 16.08 3.29
N VAL A 33 9.62 15.87 2.04
CA VAL A 33 8.23 15.59 1.70
C VAL A 33 8.06 14.12 1.30
N THR A 34 9.07 13.51 0.67
CA THR A 34 9.00 12.11 0.27
C THR A 34 10.31 11.41 0.55
N LEU A 35 10.22 10.25 1.19
CA LEU A 35 11.36 9.38 1.48
C LEU A 35 11.22 8.08 0.68
N ASN A 36 12.22 7.77 -0.13
CA ASN A 36 12.27 6.55 -0.91
C ASN A 36 13.38 5.62 -0.37
N PHE A 37 13.05 4.37 -0.09
CA PHE A 37 14.01 3.31 0.15
C PHE A 37 14.15 2.47 -1.12
N ALA A 38 15.36 2.29 -1.62
CA ALA A 38 15.61 1.62 -2.89
C ALA A 38 16.76 0.61 -2.81
N ASN A 39 16.61 -0.50 -3.54
CA ASN A 39 17.69 -1.46 -3.79
C ASN A 39 18.32 -2.03 -2.51
N CYS A 40 17.51 -2.24 -1.46
CA CYS A 40 17.96 -2.71 -0.15
C CYS A 40 17.72 -4.21 -0.01
N SER A 41 18.79 -4.99 0.17
CA SER A 41 18.71 -6.46 0.27
C SER A 41 18.26 -6.98 1.64
N GLN A 42 18.27 -6.12 2.67
CA GLN A 42 17.87 -6.43 4.05
C GLN A 42 17.22 -5.20 4.71
N LEU A 43 16.27 -4.55 4.03
CA LEU A 43 15.70 -3.29 4.49
C LEU A 43 15.04 -3.42 5.87
N ILE A 44 15.55 -2.64 6.81
CA ILE A 44 14.93 -2.30 8.08
C ILE A 44 14.62 -0.82 8.03
N VAL A 45 13.35 -0.44 8.12
CA VAL A 45 12.96 0.98 8.14
C VAL A 45 13.33 1.56 9.51
N PRO A 46 14.20 2.59 9.58
CA PRO A 46 14.73 3.08 10.84
C PRO A 46 13.72 4.01 11.54
N GLN A 47 13.75 4.05 12.88
CA GLN A 47 12.94 4.98 13.67
C GLN A 47 13.20 6.46 13.32
N ASP A 48 14.36 6.77 12.74
CA ASP A 48 14.74 8.11 12.29
C ASP A 48 13.71 8.74 11.35
N ILE A 49 12.81 7.97 10.73
CA ILE A 49 11.69 8.54 9.96
C ILE A 49 10.84 9.49 10.80
N HIS A 50 10.69 9.26 12.11
CA HIS A 50 9.94 10.12 13.04
C HIS A 50 10.45 11.56 13.11
N ASN A 51 11.69 11.80 12.70
CA ASN A 51 12.26 13.14 12.62
C ASN A 51 11.67 13.98 11.48
N PHE A 52 10.86 13.41 10.59
CA PHE A 52 10.32 14.09 9.41
C PHE A 52 8.78 14.24 9.50
N PRO A 53 8.28 15.26 10.22
CA PRO A 53 6.83 15.45 10.41
C PRO A 53 6.09 15.88 9.14
N ASN A 54 6.83 16.39 8.15
CA ASN A 54 6.28 16.89 6.88
C ASN A 54 6.28 15.84 5.75
N LEU A 55 6.56 14.57 6.06
CA LEU A 55 6.43 13.50 5.09
C LEU A 55 4.99 13.40 4.60
N VAL A 56 4.86 13.53 3.28
CA VAL A 56 3.63 13.28 2.52
C VAL A 56 3.60 11.86 1.98
N GLY A 57 4.75 11.22 1.79
CA GLY A 57 4.75 9.82 1.41
C GLY A 57 6.07 9.08 1.57
N ILE A 58 5.94 7.75 1.62
CA ILE A 58 7.06 6.82 1.67
C ILE A 58 6.94 5.85 0.50
N ASN A 59 8.03 5.66 -0.24
CA ASN A 59 8.13 4.62 -1.26
C ASN A 59 9.17 3.59 -0.85
N VAL A 60 8.87 2.30 -1.00
CA VAL A 60 9.83 1.20 -0.88
C VAL A 60 9.88 0.50 -2.23
N LYS A 61 11.07 0.43 -2.85
CA LYS A 61 11.22 -0.16 -4.17
C LYS A 61 12.39 -1.14 -4.28
N HIS A 62 12.20 -2.21 -5.06
CA HIS A 62 13.26 -3.18 -5.40
C HIS A 62 14.05 -3.66 -4.18
N SER A 63 13.34 -4.04 -3.11
CA SER A 63 13.95 -4.30 -1.81
C SER A 63 13.39 -5.56 -1.15
N VAL A 64 14.13 -6.11 -0.19
CA VAL A 64 13.63 -7.13 0.73
C VAL A 64 13.37 -6.45 2.06
N LEU A 65 12.09 -6.24 2.41
CA LEU A 65 11.71 -5.65 3.69
C LEU A 65 11.79 -6.71 4.77
N VAL A 66 12.84 -6.64 5.57
CA VAL A 66 13.06 -7.53 6.71
C VAL A 66 12.23 -7.06 7.90
N ASP A 67 12.21 -5.75 8.16
CA ASP A 67 11.46 -5.18 9.28
C ASP A 67 10.99 -3.74 9.01
N TRP A 68 9.79 -3.45 9.49
CA TRP A 68 9.26 -2.11 9.68
C TRP A 68 8.33 -2.20 10.89
N SER A 69 8.99 -2.15 12.04
CA SER A 69 8.40 -2.40 13.35
C SER A 69 7.65 -1.20 13.89
N VAL A 70 6.98 -1.38 15.03
CA VAL A 70 6.29 -0.31 15.77
C VAL A 70 7.24 0.80 16.25
N ASP A 71 8.56 0.57 16.29
CA ASP A 71 9.53 1.62 16.64
C ASP A 71 9.63 2.69 15.55
N ALA A 72 9.25 2.36 14.32
CA ALA A 72 9.13 3.27 13.18
C ALA A 72 7.66 3.39 12.74
N ILE A 73 6.73 3.44 13.70
CA ILE A 73 5.28 3.49 13.42
C ILE A 73 4.89 4.71 12.60
N VAL A 74 3.98 4.51 11.64
CA VAL A 74 3.32 5.60 10.93
C VAL A 74 2.01 5.93 11.65
N SER A 75 1.96 7.09 12.29
CA SER A 75 0.82 7.51 13.09
C SER A 75 0.55 9.01 12.95
N GLN A 76 -0.64 9.43 13.39
CA GLN A 76 -1.02 10.85 13.44
C GLN A 76 -0.03 11.72 14.24
N GLU A 77 0.65 11.14 15.23
CA GLU A 77 1.64 11.83 16.06
C GLU A 77 2.91 12.16 15.28
N TYR A 78 3.44 11.20 14.52
CA TYR A 78 4.73 11.34 13.83
C TYR A 78 4.60 11.88 12.41
N HIS A 79 3.54 11.49 11.69
CA HIS A 79 3.40 11.78 10.25
C HIS A 79 2.00 12.30 9.91
N PRO A 80 1.58 13.44 10.49
CA PRO A 80 0.23 13.98 10.31
C PRO A 80 -0.10 14.38 8.86
N LEU A 81 0.93 14.56 8.02
CA LEU A 81 0.78 14.96 6.61
C LEU A 81 0.93 13.79 5.63
N MET A 82 1.09 12.55 6.11
CA MET A 82 1.25 11.38 5.25
C MET A 82 -0.02 11.16 4.43
N VAL A 83 0.14 11.02 3.12
CA VAL A 83 -0.95 10.81 2.15
C VAL A 83 -0.83 9.43 1.50
N PHE A 84 0.39 8.97 1.21
CA PHE A 84 0.59 7.72 0.48
C PHE A 84 1.74 6.85 1.02
N ILE A 85 1.59 5.53 0.91
CA ILE A 85 2.66 4.55 1.12
C ILE A 85 2.64 3.54 -0.02
N ILE A 86 3.74 3.43 -0.75
CA ILE A 86 3.82 2.58 -1.96
C ILE A 86 4.97 1.59 -1.84
N PHE A 87 4.66 0.31 -2.07
CA PHE A 87 5.60 -0.79 -2.16
C PHE A 87 5.62 -1.30 -3.61
N SER A 88 6.78 -1.23 -4.28
CA SER A 88 6.95 -1.69 -5.66
C SER A 88 8.13 -2.66 -5.76
N ASN A 89 7.87 -3.89 -6.21
CA ASN A 89 8.91 -4.91 -6.34
C ASN A 89 9.59 -5.18 -4.98
N VAL A 90 8.79 -5.40 -3.94
CA VAL A 90 9.24 -5.60 -2.56
C VAL A 90 8.92 -6.99 -2.08
N ASN A 91 9.91 -7.68 -1.49
CA ASN A 91 9.67 -8.91 -0.74
C ASN A 91 9.25 -8.55 0.71
N LEU A 92 8.04 -8.94 1.08
CA LEU A 92 7.35 -8.70 2.36
C LEU A 92 7.06 -10.05 3.05
N THR A 93 7.03 -10.07 4.37
CA THR A 93 6.47 -11.22 5.13
C THR A 93 4.98 -11.08 5.42
N GLY A 94 4.43 -9.87 5.22
CA GLY A 94 3.05 -9.50 5.51
C GLY A 94 2.90 -7.97 5.49
N VAL A 95 1.74 -7.47 5.89
CA VAL A 95 1.58 -6.03 6.15
C VAL A 95 2.51 -5.63 7.31
N PRO A 96 3.38 -4.62 7.15
CA PRO A 96 4.32 -4.26 8.20
C PRO A 96 3.65 -3.74 9.48
N ALA A 97 4.22 -4.06 10.64
CA ALA A 97 3.65 -3.72 11.94
C ALA A 97 3.46 -2.20 12.14
N ALA A 98 4.37 -1.39 11.58
CA ALA A 98 4.29 0.07 11.60
C ALA A 98 3.04 0.65 10.92
N ILE A 99 2.39 -0.11 10.02
CA ILE A 99 1.19 0.32 9.29
C ILE A 99 0.01 -0.64 9.51
N ALA A 100 0.11 -1.54 10.49
CA ALA A 100 -0.95 -2.51 10.81
C ALA A 100 -2.02 -1.95 11.78
N GLY A 101 -1.78 -0.77 12.36
CA GLY A 101 -2.69 -0.06 13.27
C GLY A 101 -3.30 1.19 12.63
N PRO A 102 -3.95 2.06 13.45
CA PRO A 102 -4.55 3.30 12.98
C PRO A 102 -3.54 4.21 12.27
N LEU A 103 -3.83 4.57 11.03
CA LEU A 103 -3.01 5.44 10.20
C LEU A 103 -3.39 6.92 10.35
N PRO A 104 -2.51 7.87 9.92
CA PRO A 104 -2.83 9.29 9.89
C PRO A 104 -4.11 9.59 9.10
N ASP A 105 -4.86 10.61 9.52
CA ASP A 105 -6.18 10.95 8.93
C ASP A 105 -6.08 11.31 7.44
N LEU A 106 -4.94 11.85 7.02
CA LEU A 106 -4.68 12.25 5.63
C LEU A 106 -4.18 11.10 4.73
N LEU A 107 -3.92 9.91 5.29
CA LEU A 107 -3.40 8.80 4.52
C LEU A 107 -4.54 8.15 3.74
N GLN A 108 -4.48 8.30 2.42
CA GLN A 108 -5.55 7.95 1.49
C GLN A 108 -5.16 6.82 0.54
N ASP A 109 -3.86 6.60 0.33
CA ASP A 109 -3.35 5.78 -0.76
C ASP A 109 -2.32 4.76 -0.26
N ILE A 110 -2.62 3.47 -0.42
CA ILE A 110 -1.72 2.37 -0.09
C ILE A 110 -1.62 1.44 -1.29
N GLU A 111 -0.39 1.21 -1.76
CA GLU A 111 -0.16 0.35 -2.91
C GLU A 111 0.90 -0.71 -2.62
N PHE A 112 0.60 -1.94 -3.02
CA PHE A 112 1.50 -3.09 -3.02
C PHE A 112 1.53 -3.67 -4.44
N SER A 113 2.51 -3.28 -5.25
CA SER A 113 2.66 -3.78 -6.62
C SER A 113 3.88 -4.68 -6.75
N HIS A 114 3.69 -5.85 -7.36
CA HIS A 114 4.76 -6.84 -7.55
C HIS A 114 5.42 -7.23 -6.23
N THR A 115 4.61 -7.60 -5.25
CA THR A 115 5.08 -8.07 -3.94
C THR A 115 4.79 -9.55 -3.76
N ASN A 116 5.01 -10.08 -2.55
CA ASN A 116 4.56 -11.41 -2.14
C ASN A 116 3.60 -11.31 -0.94
N LEU A 117 2.86 -10.19 -0.83
CA LEU A 117 1.79 -10.01 0.15
C LEU A 117 0.58 -10.91 -0.20
N SER A 118 0.67 -12.20 0.11
CA SER A 118 -0.36 -13.18 -0.21
C SER A 118 -1.48 -13.29 0.84
N VAL A 119 -1.28 -12.68 2.02
CA VAL A 119 -2.25 -12.69 3.14
C VAL A 119 -2.57 -11.26 3.54
N ILE A 120 -3.83 -10.89 3.42
CA ILE A 120 -4.38 -9.60 3.86
C ILE A 120 -4.97 -9.77 5.26
N PRO A 121 -4.63 -8.90 6.24
CA PRO A 121 -5.23 -8.92 7.57
C PRO A 121 -6.75 -8.76 7.56
N ASP A 122 -7.43 -9.42 8.51
CA ASP A 122 -8.90 -9.40 8.64
C ASP A 122 -9.44 -8.16 9.39
N ASN A 123 -8.58 -7.22 9.76
CA ASN A 123 -8.91 -6.00 10.49
C ASN A 123 -8.59 -4.69 9.74
N LEU A 124 -8.28 -4.74 8.43
CA LEU A 124 -7.89 -3.54 7.68
C LEU A 124 -8.94 -2.41 7.71
N ASN A 125 -10.24 -2.72 7.78
CA ASN A 125 -11.27 -1.70 7.90
C ASN A 125 -11.22 -0.90 9.20
N GLU A 126 -10.56 -1.42 10.24
CA GLU A 126 -10.34 -0.73 11.51
C GLU A 126 -8.99 -0.02 11.51
N ALA A 127 -7.96 -0.65 10.92
CA ALA A 127 -6.62 -0.08 10.84
C ALA A 127 -6.54 1.10 9.85
N TRP A 128 -7.25 1.03 8.73
CA TRP A 128 -7.14 1.94 7.59
C TRP A 128 -8.46 2.67 7.28
N PRO A 129 -9.08 3.35 8.27
CA PRO A 129 -10.42 3.92 8.10
C PRO A 129 -10.47 5.08 7.08
N GLY A 130 -9.34 5.73 6.82
CA GLY A 130 -9.22 6.85 5.88
C GLY A 130 -8.74 6.45 4.47
N VAL A 131 -8.35 5.20 4.22
CA VAL A 131 -7.80 4.79 2.93
C VAL A 131 -8.90 4.73 1.88
N GLY A 132 -8.77 5.52 0.82
CA GLY A 132 -9.68 5.57 -0.32
C GLY A 132 -9.15 4.85 -1.56
N THR A 133 -7.82 4.69 -1.69
CA THR A 133 -7.16 3.98 -2.79
C THR A 133 -6.34 2.83 -2.22
N LEU A 134 -6.66 1.60 -2.64
CA LEU A 134 -5.92 0.40 -2.23
C LEU A 134 -5.60 -0.45 -3.44
N TYR A 135 -4.30 -0.54 -3.77
CA TYR A 135 -3.81 -1.43 -4.80
C TYR A 135 -3.02 -2.57 -4.18
N ILE A 136 -3.40 -3.80 -4.54
CA ILE A 136 -2.61 -4.98 -4.21
C ILE A 136 -2.49 -5.80 -5.48
N GLU A 137 -1.47 -5.51 -6.27
CA GLU A 137 -1.29 -6.03 -7.62
C GLU A 137 -0.12 -7.01 -7.68
N TYR A 138 -0.22 -8.03 -8.52
CA TYR A 138 0.86 -8.99 -8.77
C TYR A 138 1.48 -9.55 -7.48
N SER A 139 0.64 -9.87 -6.50
CA SER A 139 1.07 -10.26 -5.14
C SER A 139 0.73 -11.72 -4.78
N GLY A 140 0.11 -12.46 -5.70
CA GLY A 140 -0.22 -13.87 -5.54
C GLY A 140 -1.36 -14.15 -4.56
N ILE A 141 -2.27 -13.18 -4.38
CA ILE A 141 -3.41 -13.33 -3.47
C ILE A 141 -4.45 -14.27 -4.08
N ARG A 142 -4.95 -15.19 -3.27
CA ARG A 142 -6.01 -16.15 -3.65
C ARG A 142 -7.38 -15.85 -3.05
N ASN A 143 -7.41 -15.11 -1.95
CA ASN A 143 -8.63 -14.76 -1.23
C ASN A 143 -8.51 -13.36 -0.66
N VAL A 144 -9.64 -12.66 -0.58
CA VAL A 144 -9.75 -11.33 0.02
C VAL A 144 -10.64 -11.43 1.26
N PRO A 145 -10.23 -10.89 2.42
CA PRO A 145 -11.04 -10.95 3.64
C PRO A 145 -12.29 -10.06 3.51
N GLU A 146 -13.34 -10.40 4.26
CA GLU A 146 -14.58 -9.61 4.29
C GLU A 146 -14.36 -8.17 4.79
N SER A 147 -13.32 -7.95 5.62
CA SER A 147 -12.92 -6.63 6.09
C SER A 147 -12.62 -5.66 4.95
N LEU A 148 -11.93 -6.12 3.89
CA LEU A 148 -11.62 -5.28 2.74
C LEU A 148 -12.91 -4.78 2.06
N MET A 149 -13.99 -5.57 2.11
CA MET A 149 -15.29 -5.17 1.56
C MET A 149 -16.04 -4.15 2.42
N ARG A 150 -15.61 -3.95 3.68
CA ARG A 150 -16.18 -2.96 4.60
C ARG A 150 -15.41 -1.64 4.60
N MET A 151 -14.27 -1.57 3.92
CA MET A 151 -13.49 -0.35 3.78
C MET A 151 -14.18 0.64 2.86
N ASP A 152 -14.16 1.94 3.18
CA ASP A 152 -14.78 3.00 2.38
C ASP A 152 -13.90 3.42 1.16
N LEU A 153 -13.55 2.42 0.33
CA LEU A 153 -12.67 2.61 -0.83
C LEU A 153 -13.40 3.31 -1.98
N PHE A 154 -12.68 4.20 -2.67
CA PHE A 154 -13.06 4.77 -3.96
C PHE A 154 -12.41 4.04 -5.14
N ASP A 155 -11.16 3.60 -4.99
CA ASP A 155 -10.42 2.85 -6.02
C ASP A 155 -9.77 1.59 -5.44
N LEU A 156 -10.03 0.45 -6.07
CA LEU A 156 -9.51 -0.86 -5.67
C LEU A 156 -8.91 -1.56 -6.88
N SER A 157 -7.62 -1.89 -6.79
CA SER A 157 -6.93 -2.72 -7.77
C SER A 157 -6.46 -4.02 -7.15
N LEU A 158 -6.87 -5.13 -7.73
CA LEU A 158 -6.40 -6.48 -7.42
C LEU A 158 -5.82 -7.16 -8.67
N ILE A 159 -5.36 -6.37 -9.64
CA ILE A 159 -4.77 -6.79 -10.91
C ILE A 159 -3.66 -7.84 -10.69
N GLY A 160 -3.62 -8.87 -11.52
CA GLY A 160 -2.49 -9.79 -11.59
C GLY A 160 -2.36 -10.76 -10.42
N ASN A 161 -3.45 -11.10 -9.74
CA ASN A 161 -3.45 -12.05 -8.63
C ASN A 161 -4.01 -13.43 -9.05
N ASP A 162 -4.14 -14.32 -8.07
CA ASP A 162 -4.61 -15.70 -8.22
C ASP A 162 -6.07 -15.85 -7.75
N LEU A 163 -6.91 -14.82 -7.89
CA LEU A 163 -8.30 -14.86 -7.43
C LEU A 163 -9.16 -15.72 -8.36
N GLU A 164 -9.63 -16.87 -7.87
CA GLU A 164 -10.59 -17.73 -8.60
C GLU A 164 -12.04 -17.32 -8.38
N THR A 165 -12.34 -16.79 -7.20
CA THR A 165 -13.66 -16.30 -6.83
C THR A 165 -13.51 -15.04 -5.99
N ILE A 166 -14.49 -14.15 -6.06
CA ILE A 166 -14.56 -13.02 -5.13
C ILE A 166 -15.99 -12.87 -4.61
N PRO A 167 -16.46 -13.85 -3.80
CA PRO A 167 -17.85 -13.92 -3.35
C PRO A 167 -18.25 -12.71 -2.51
N ALA A 168 -17.30 -12.06 -1.84
CA ALA A 168 -17.55 -10.93 -0.94
C ALA A 168 -17.79 -9.59 -1.68
N LEU A 169 -17.48 -9.46 -2.97
CA LEU A 169 -17.63 -8.17 -3.67
C LEU A 169 -19.09 -7.73 -3.89
N ALA A 170 -20.08 -8.63 -3.70
CA ALA A 170 -21.47 -8.20 -3.62
C ALA A 170 -21.71 -7.18 -2.49
N GLN A 171 -20.86 -7.22 -1.45
CA GLN A 171 -20.92 -6.40 -0.26
C GLN A 171 -20.04 -5.15 -0.32
N LEU A 172 -19.38 -4.87 -1.46
CA LEU A 172 -18.58 -3.64 -1.58
C LEU A 172 -19.41 -2.40 -1.19
N PRO A 173 -18.79 -1.34 -0.66
CA PRO A 173 -19.54 -0.15 -0.31
C PRO A 173 -20.03 0.57 -1.57
N THR A 174 -20.93 1.52 -1.40
CA THR A 174 -21.46 2.34 -2.51
C THR A 174 -20.48 3.43 -2.96
N SER A 175 -19.46 3.72 -2.14
CA SER A 175 -18.39 4.69 -2.42
C SER A 175 -17.44 4.24 -3.52
N ILE A 176 -17.31 2.93 -3.75
CA ILE A 176 -16.39 2.38 -4.74
C ILE A 176 -16.72 2.88 -6.15
N GLY A 177 -15.79 3.64 -6.72
CA GLY A 177 -15.86 4.22 -8.05
C GLY A 177 -15.29 3.28 -9.11
N ASN A 178 -14.13 2.69 -8.81
CA ASN A 178 -13.37 1.84 -9.73
C ASN A 178 -12.96 0.53 -9.05
N VAL A 179 -13.04 -0.57 -9.81
CA VAL A 179 -12.49 -1.87 -9.41
C VAL A 179 -11.75 -2.49 -10.59
N ALA A 180 -10.46 -2.78 -10.42
CA ALA A 180 -9.65 -3.46 -11.43
C ALA A 180 -9.28 -4.88 -10.97
N LEU A 181 -9.63 -5.89 -11.76
CA LEU A 181 -9.46 -7.30 -11.40
C LEU A 181 -8.72 -8.10 -12.48
N ASP A 182 -8.36 -7.52 -13.61
CA ASP A 182 -7.63 -8.25 -14.65
C ASP A 182 -6.11 -8.10 -14.52
N PRO A 183 -5.30 -9.13 -14.81
CA PRO A 183 -5.70 -10.53 -14.97
C PRO A 183 -5.88 -11.23 -13.61
N ASN A 184 -6.94 -12.02 -13.47
CA ASN A 184 -7.12 -13.01 -12.39
C ASN A 184 -7.83 -14.24 -12.98
N PRO A 185 -7.62 -15.46 -12.46
CA PRO A 185 -8.29 -16.68 -12.93
C PRO A 185 -9.75 -16.79 -12.45
N LEU A 186 -10.50 -15.70 -12.50
CA LEU A 186 -11.87 -15.62 -12.01
C LEU A 186 -12.77 -16.56 -12.78
N GLN A 187 -13.52 -17.41 -12.08
CA GLN A 187 -14.49 -18.32 -12.71
C GLN A 187 -15.85 -17.64 -12.95
N ARG A 188 -16.17 -16.62 -12.14
CA ARG A 188 -17.43 -15.86 -12.22
C ARG A 188 -17.29 -14.48 -11.59
N LEU A 189 -18.00 -13.50 -12.14
CA LEU A 189 -18.19 -12.21 -11.49
C LEU A 189 -19.50 -12.19 -10.68
N PRO A 190 -19.53 -11.52 -9.52
CA PRO A 190 -20.77 -11.20 -8.81
C PRO A 190 -21.77 -10.42 -9.67
N GLU A 191 -23.07 -10.68 -9.49
CA GLU A 191 -24.16 -10.06 -10.27
C GLU A 191 -24.10 -8.52 -10.28
N ARG A 192 -23.67 -7.90 -9.18
CA ARG A 192 -23.52 -6.45 -9.07
C ARG A 192 -22.60 -5.87 -10.15
N PHE A 193 -21.48 -6.52 -10.47
CA PHE A 193 -20.57 -6.01 -11.51
C PHE A 193 -21.09 -6.25 -12.92
N THR A 194 -21.84 -7.33 -13.13
CA THR A 194 -22.56 -7.54 -14.39
C THR A 194 -23.48 -6.36 -14.67
N ASN A 195 -24.19 -5.86 -13.64
CA ASN A 195 -25.01 -4.65 -13.76
C ASN A 195 -24.15 -3.39 -14.03
N TRP A 196 -22.97 -3.27 -13.43
CA TRP A 196 -22.08 -2.12 -13.65
C TRP A 196 -21.57 -2.06 -15.09
N LEU A 197 -21.10 -3.18 -15.64
CA LEU A 197 -20.67 -3.30 -17.03
C LEU A 197 -21.79 -2.94 -18.02
N LEU A 198 -23.04 -3.34 -17.72
CA LEU A 198 -24.20 -3.05 -18.57
C LEU A 198 -24.72 -1.61 -18.45
N SER A 199 -24.41 -0.91 -17.35
CA SER A 199 -25.00 0.40 -17.02
C SER A 199 -24.10 1.60 -17.29
N SER A 200 -22.82 1.42 -17.65
CA SER A 200 -21.84 2.51 -17.63
C SER A 200 -21.22 2.88 -18.99
N LEU A 201 -21.22 4.19 -19.30
CA LEU A 201 -20.33 4.87 -20.28
C LEU A 201 -18.91 5.15 -19.70
N VAL A 202 -18.64 4.69 -18.48
CA VAL A 202 -17.40 4.91 -17.70
C VAL A 202 -16.93 3.56 -17.17
N TRP A 203 -15.67 3.18 -17.39
CA TRP A 203 -15.11 1.85 -17.06
C TRP A 203 -14.97 1.61 -15.55
N LYS A 204 -16.08 1.43 -14.83
CA LYS A 204 -16.12 1.20 -13.37
C LYS A 204 -15.54 -0.14 -12.93
N VAL A 205 -15.52 -1.11 -13.84
CA VAL A 205 -14.92 -2.44 -13.59
C VAL A 205 -14.09 -2.81 -14.80
N ARG A 206 -12.83 -3.21 -14.58
CA ARG A 206 -12.00 -3.82 -15.61
C ARG A 206 -11.81 -5.29 -15.32
N VAL A 207 -12.33 -6.11 -16.23
CA VAL A 207 -12.19 -7.58 -16.25
C VAL A 207 -12.09 -8.00 -17.71
N TRP A 208 -11.09 -8.81 -18.06
CA TRP A 208 -11.02 -9.46 -19.37
C TRP A 208 -11.20 -10.96 -19.20
N TRP A 209 -12.06 -11.56 -20.03
CA TRP A 209 -12.14 -13.00 -20.19
C TRP A 209 -11.31 -13.38 -21.41
N THR A 210 -10.42 -14.36 -21.30
CA THR A 210 -9.81 -15.04 -22.46
C THR A 210 -10.66 -16.21 -22.90
#